data_AF-A0A352JPD6-F1
#
_entry.id   AF-A0A352JPD6-F1
#
_cell.length_a   1.000
_cell.length_b   1.000
_cell.length_c   1.000
_cell.angle_alpha   90.00
_cell.angle_beta   90.00
_cell.angle_gamma   90.00
#
_symmetry.space_group_name_H-M   'P 1'
#
loop_
_entity.id
_entity.type
_entity.pdbx_description
1 polymer ?
#
loop_
_entity_poly.entity_id
_entity_poly.type
_entity_poly.pdbx_seq_one_letter_code
_entity_poly.pdbx_strand_id
1 'polypeptide(L)' 'MATYDLGLLLGKIRDEKPLVHNITNYVVMNFTANSLLAMGASPVMAHAINEVEEMVTL' A
#
# COMPACT_ATOMS: atom_id res chain seq x y z
N MET A 1 24.24 -2.79 -12.92
CA MET A 1 23.30 -2.86 -11.79
C MET A 1 23.10 -1.44 -11.31
N ALA A 2 21.92 -0.84 -11.50
CA ALA A 2 21.66 0.53 -11.06
C ALA A 2 21.56 0.55 -9.53
N THR A 3 22.34 1.39 -8.88
CA THR A 3 22.24 1.64 -7.43
C THR A 3 21.07 2.59 -7.21
N TYR A 4 20.00 2.10 -6.60
CA TYR A 4 18.87 2.94 -6.21
C TYR A 4 19.15 3.58 -4.84
N ASP A 5 18.95 4.89 -4.74
CA ASP A 5 18.95 5.57 -3.45
C ASP A 5 17.65 5.24 -2.72
N LEU A 6 17.76 4.41 -1.68
CA LEU A 6 16.64 3.96 -0.88
C LEU A 6 15.96 5.12 -0.12
N GLY A 7 16.73 6.13 0.27
CA GLY A 7 16.23 7.31 0.97
C GLY A 7 15.34 8.15 0.05
N LEU A 8 15.76 8.36 -1.19
CA LEU A 8 14.94 9.07 -2.19
C LEU A 8 13.63 8.32 -2.49
N LEU A 9 13.67 7.00 -2.62
CA LEU A 9 12.46 6.20 -2.88
C LEU A 9 11.49 6.23 -1.69
N LEU A 10 12.00 6.11 -0.47
CA LEU A 10 11.17 6.20 0.73
C LEU A 10 10.58 7.61 0.93
N GLY A 11 11.36 8.65 0.59
CA GLY A 11 10.88 10.03 0.56
C GLY A 11 9.68 10.18 -0.37
N LYS A 12 9.77 9.68 -1.60
CA LYS A 12 8.65 9.71 -2.57
C LYS A 12 7.38 9.05 -2.04
N ILE A 13 7.49 7.87 -1.41
CA ILE A 13 6.32 7.18 -0.83
C ILE A 13 5.66 8.05 0.25
N ARG A 14 6.45 8.71 1.10
CA ARG A 14 5.94 9.57 2.18
C ARG A 14 5.32 10.87 1.67
N ASP A 15 5.84 11.39 0.56
CA ASP A 15 5.35 12.61 -0.10
C ASP A 15 4.04 12.33 -0.85
N GLU A 16 3.99 11.26 -1.64
CA GLU A 16 2.83 10.89 -2.46
C GLU A 16 1.72 10.19 -1.66
N LYS A 17 2.08 9.54 -0.53
CA LYS A 17 1.17 8.75 0.33
C LYS A 17 0.24 7.83 -0.47
N PRO A 18 0.80 6.97 -1.34
CA PRO A 18 0.01 6.23 -2.32
C PRO A 18 -1.03 5.34 -1.67
N LEU A 19 -2.19 5.24 -2.32
CA LEU A 19 -3.23 4.28 -1.96
C LEU A 19 -2.84 2.90 -2.49
N VAL A 20 -2.72 1.90 -1.59
CA VAL A 20 -2.30 0.54 -1.94
C VAL A 20 -3.43 -0.43 -1.64
N HIS A 21 -4.11 -0.89 -2.69
CA HIS A 21 -5.11 -1.95 -2.60
C HIS A 21 -4.41 -3.30 -2.43
N ASN A 22 -4.56 -3.88 -1.25
CA ASN A 22 -4.02 -5.17 -0.89
C ASN A 22 -5.14 -6.22 -1.00
N ILE A 23 -4.87 -7.31 -1.73
CA ILE A 23 -5.64 -8.55 -1.69
C ILE A 23 -4.71 -9.60 -1.12
N THR A 24 -4.87 -9.90 0.16
CA THR A 24 -3.96 -10.78 0.91
C THR A 24 -4.73 -11.71 1.84
N ASN A 25 -4.02 -12.66 2.44
CA ASN A 25 -4.65 -13.56 3.40
C ASN A 25 -4.90 -12.88 4.75
N TYR A 26 -5.89 -13.38 5.49
CA TYR A 26 -6.29 -12.83 6.80
C TYR A 26 -5.17 -12.87 7.84
N VAL A 27 -4.21 -13.81 7.74
CA VAL A 27 -3.12 -13.96 8.72
C VAL A 27 -2.18 -12.76 8.69
N VAL A 28 -1.89 -12.22 7.50
CA VAL A 28 -0.92 -11.12 7.33
C VAL A 28 -1.56 -9.76 7.09
N MET A 29 -2.88 -9.69 6.89
CA MET A 29 -3.60 -8.45 6.57
C MET A 29 -3.20 -7.28 7.48
N ASN A 30 -3.22 -7.48 8.80
CA ASN A 30 -2.89 -6.43 9.77
C ASN A 30 -1.41 -6.02 9.71
N PHE A 31 -0.51 -7.01 9.57
CA PHE A 31 0.92 -6.75 9.49
C PHE A 31 1.26 -5.95 8.23
N THR A 32 0.66 -6.30 7.09
CA THR A 32 0.85 -5.59 5.82
C THR A 32 0.30 -4.16 5.89
N ALA A 33 -0.88 -3.96 6.47
CA ALA A 33 -1.44 -2.61 6.68
C ALA A 33 -0.49 -1.73 7.51
N ASN A 34 -0.05 -2.23 8.67
CA ASN A 34 0.82 -1.48 9.56
C ASN A 34 2.20 -1.20 8.94
N SER A 35 2.73 -2.14 8.15
CA SER A 35 3.98 -1.93 7.42
C SER A 35 3.85 -0.80 6.40
N LEU A 36 2.77 -0.78 5.62
CA LEU A 36 2.50 0.29 4.65
C LEU A 36 2.32 1.65 5.33
N LEU A 37 1.57 1.69 6.44
CA LEU A 37 1.42 2.90 7.25
C LEU A 37 2.76 3.42 7.78
N ALA A 38 3.60 2.53 8.31
CA ALA A 38 4.93 2.88 8.81
C ALA A 38 5.87 3.41 7.70
N MET A 39 5.68 2.93 6.47
CA MET A 39 6.40 3.42 5.29
C MET A 39 5.86 4.77 4.78
N GLY A 40 4.66 5.18 5.20
CA GLY A 40 4.00 6.44 4.79
C GLY A 40 2.97 6.27 3.67
N ALA A 41 2.62 5.04 3.31
CA ALA A 41 1.57 4.74 2.33
C ALA A 41 0.19 4.56 3.01
N SER A 42 -0.86 4.52 2.20
CA SER A 42 -2.25 4.37 2.64
C SER A 42 -2.78 2.98 2.22
N PRO A 43 -2.88 1.99 3.13
CA PRO A 43 -3.37 0.66 2.76
C PRO A 43 -4.91 0.61 2.65
N VAL A 44 -5.41 -0.13 1.66
CA VAL A 44 -6.80 -0.54 1.53
C VAL A 44 -6.87 -2.07 1.48
N MET A 45 -7.72 -2.66 2.31
CA MET A 45 -7.88 -4.12 2.45
C MET A 45 -9.26 -4.60 1.97
N ALA A 46 -9.81 -3.96 0.93
CA ALA A 46 -11.11 -4.33 0.37
C ALA A 46 -10.98 -5.66 -0.38
N HIS A 47 -11.58 -6.72 0.14
CA HIS A 47 -11.56 -8.07 -0.48
C HIS A 47 -12.95 -8.51 -0.95
N ALA A 48 -13.99 -7.74 -0.62
CA ALA A 48 -15.35 -8.01 -1.07
C ALA A 48 -15.48 -7.59 -2.54
N ILE A 49 -15.89 -8.53 -3.41
CA ILE A 49 -16.09 -8.30 -4.86
C ILE A 49 -16.90 -7.03 -5.15
N ASN A 50 -17.87 -6.73 -4.28
CA ASN A 50 -18.79 -5.60 -4.42
C ASN A 50 -18.14 -4.24 -4.13
N GLU A 51 -17.00 -4.21 -3.44
CA GLU A 51 -16.27 -2.99 -3.06
C GLU A 51 -15.00 -2.78 -3.91
N VAL A 52 -14.59 -3.80 -4.68
CA VAL A 52 -13.40 -3.76 -5.54
C VAL A 52 -13.62 -2.86 -6.76
N GLU A 53 -14.81 -2.85 -7.37
CA GLU A 53 -15.13 -1.99 -8.52
C GLU A 53 -15.08 -0.49 -8.16
N GLU A 54 -15.57 -0.10 -6.98
CA GLU A 54 -15.50 1.29 -6.53
C GLU A 54 -14.07 1.74 -6.21
N MET A 55 -13.21 0.83 -5.75
CA MET A 55 -11.82 1.14 -5.37
C MET A 55 -10.83 1.23 -6.54
N VAL A 56 -11.06 0.53 -7.66
CA VAL A 56 -10.16 0.57 -8.85
C VAL A 56 -10.43 1.80 -9.72
N THR A 57 -11.55 2.49 -9.51
CA THR A 57 -11.99 3.64 -10.31
C THR A 57 -11.56 5.00 -9.71
N LEU A 58 -10.94 4.99 -8.52
CA LEU A 58 -10.37 6.16 -7.83
C LEU A 58 -8.87 6.32 -8.13
#